data_AF-A0A949TGI7-F1
#
_entry.id   AF-A0A949TGI7-F1
#
_cell.length_a   1.000
_cell.length_b   1.000
_cell.length_c   1.000
_cell.angle_alpha   90.00
_cell.angle_beta   90.00
_cell.angle_gamma   90.00
#
_symmetry.space_group_name_H-M   'P 1'
#
loop_
_entity.id
_entity.type
_entity.pdbx_description
1 polymer ?
#
loop_
_entity_poly.entity_id
_entity_poly.type
_entity_poly.pdbx_seq_one_letter_code
_entity_poly.pdbx_strand_id
1 'polypeptide(L)'
;MNLIAALCLGIGLSAACGFRIFIPPLALSMAAHGGVLQLSSDWQWLGTQNAITTLSIAATVEVFAYFIPWVSNFLDSIEIALAPIAGMFITASTLSMAGDFDPTFLWILTVIAGGATAETVELTTSVTRLTASVTTAGMGAPIVGLVEAISSIVISILAISLPVLSTLLVIFLIIYGIRRIIKFIAKRKRRRKIKDVVD
;
A
#
# COMPACT_ATOMS: atom_id res chain seq x y z
N MET A 1 8.74 21.26 -0.47
CA MET A 1 9.49 20.06 -0.94
C MET A 1 9.62 20.14 -2.47
N ASN A 2 10.60 19.50 -3.12
CA ASN A 2 10.64 19.50 -4.60
C ASN A 2 9.68 18.44 -5.18
N LEU A 3 9.30 18.60 -6.45
CA LEU A 3 8.32 17.74 -7.12
C LEU A 3 8.69 16.25 -7.11
N ILE A 4 9.96 15.93 -7.38
CA ILE A 4 10.43 14.53 -7.45
C ILE A 4 10.29 13.86 -6.08
N ALA A 5 10.73 14.50 -4.99
CA ALA A 5 10.61 13.92 -3.66
C ALA A 5 9.14 13.78 -3.23
N ALA A 6 8.28 14.74 -3.59
CA ALA A 6 6.84 14.69 -3.30
C ALA A 6 6.14 13.54 -4.02
N LEU A 7 6.45 13.32 -5.30
CA LEU A 7 5.98 12.18 -6.08
C LEU A 7 6.47 10.86 -5.49
N CYS A 8 7.77 10.77 -5.17
CA CYS A 8 8.33 9.57 -4.57
C CYS A 8 7.72 9.26 -3.19
N LEU A 9 7.47 10.29 -2.38
CA LEU A 9 6.84 10.13 -1.07
C LEU A 9 5.40 9.64 -1.23
N GLY A 10 4.64 10.25 -2.15
CA GLY A 10 3.26 9.85 -2.46
C GLY A 10 3.16 8.42 -2.99
N ILE A 11 3.99 8.04 -3.97
CA ILE A 11 4.03 6.68 -4.53
C ILE A 11 4.47 5.67 -3.46
N GLY A 12 5.48 6.00 -2.65
CA GLY A 12 5.98 5.12 -1.58
C GLY A 12 4.93 4.84 -0.51
N LEU A 13 4.25 5.88 -0.03
CA LEU A 13 3.15 5.73 0.93
C LEU A 13 1.91 5.10 0.30
N SER A 14 1.62 5.35 -0.98
CA SER A 14 0.55 4.70 -1.71
C SER A 14 0.79 3.19 -1.85
N ALA A 15 2.01 2.79 -2.18
CA ALA A 15 2.39 1.38 -2.18
C ALA A 15 2.26 0.76 -0.79
N ALA A 16 2.62 1.50 0.27
CA ALA A 16 2.38 1.07 1.65
C ALA A 16 0.88 0.86 1.94
N CYS A 17 0.00 1.66 1.34
CA CYS A 17 -1.47 1.56 1.52
C CYS A 17 -2.03 0.24 0.99
N GLY A 18 -1.44 -0.33 -0.06
CA GLY A 18 -1.86 -1.64 -0.57
C GLY A 18 -1.36 -2.83 0.27
N PHE A 19 -0.58 -2.59 1.34
CA PHE A 19 -0.37 -3.60 2.37
C PHE A 19 -1.36 -3.42 3.52
N ARG A 20 -1.62 -2.16 3.90
CA ARG A 20 -2.53 -1.75 4.97
C ARG A 20 -3.02 -0.34 4.70
N ILE A 21 -4.33 -0.13 4.72
CA ILE A 21 -4.97 1.12 4.30
C ILE A 21 -4.81 2.22 5.34
N PHE A 22 -4.80 1.90 6.63
CA PHE A 22 -4.83 2.93 7.68
C PHE A 22 -3.46 3.27 8.27
N ILE A 23 -2.52 2.31 8.29
CA ILE A 23 -1.18 2.53 8.84
C ILE A 23 -0.38 3.65 8.11
N PRO A 24 -0.30 3.70 6.77
CA PRO A 24 0.45 4.74 6.07
C PRO A 24 -0.14 6.15 6.21
N PRO A 25 -1.46 6.37 6.09
CA PRO A 25 -2.06 7.66 6.42
C PRO A 25 -1.81 8.06 7.88
N LEU A 26 -1.81 7.12 8.83
CA LEU A 26 -1.46 7.40 10.22
C LEU A 26 -0.02 7.89 10.34
N ALA A 27 0.93 7.23 9.68
CA ALA A 27 2.34 7.65 9.67
C ALA A 27 2.51 9.05 9.06
N LEU A 28 1.81 9.34 7.95
CA LEU A 28 1.78 10.67 7.33
C LEU A 28 1.19 11.72 8.28
N SER A 29 0.07 11.40 8.93
CA SER A 29 -0.61 12.25 9.91
C SER A 29 0.29 12.59 11.10
N MET A 30 0.98 11.60 11.67
CA MET A 30 1.96 11.79 12.75
C MET A 30 3.16 12.62 12.31
N ALA A 31 3.68 12.38 11.10
CA ALA A 31 4.79 13.16 10.55
C ALA A 31 4.40 14.63 10.29
N ALA A 32 3.18 14.86 9.82
CA ALA A 32 2.65 16.21 9.66
C ALA A 32 2.46 16.92 11.00
N HIS A 33 1.88 16.23 11.99
CA HIS A 33 1.67 16.77 13.33
C HIS A 33 2.97 17.09 14.06
N GLY A 34 3.99 16.22 13.92
CA GLY A 34 5.32 16.44 14.47
C GLY A 34 6.17 17.48 13.73
N GLY A 35 5.63 18.13 12.69
CA GLY A 35 6.32 19.15 11.90
C GLY A 35 7.40 18.60 10.96
N VAL A 36 7.51 17.29 10.78
CA VAL A 36 8.45 16.65 9.84
C VAL A 36 8.04 16.93 8.41
N LEU A 37 6.72 16.92 8.13
CA LEU A 37 6.14 17.23 6.83
C LEU A 37 5.22 18.45 6.95
N GLN A 38 5.40 19.44 6.08
CA GLN A 38 4.52 20.60 6.00
C GLN A 38 3.49 20.40 4.90
N LEU A 39 2.28 20.00 5.28
CA LEU A 39 1.14 19.85 4.37
C LEU A 39 0.63 21.22 3.91
N SER A 40 0.04 21.28 2.71
CA SER A 40 -0.61 22.50 2.22
C SER A 40 -1.89 22.80 3.01
N SER A 41 -2.42 24.03 2.87
CA SER A 41 -3.59 24.53 3.62
C SER A 41 -4.76 23.54 3.63
N ASP A 42 -5.07 22.97 2.46
CA ASP A 42 -6.23 22.10 2.25
C ASP A 42 -6.07 20.72 2.92
N TRP A 43 -4.84 20.37 3.29
CA TRP A 43 -4.49 19.08 3.90
C TRP A 43 -4.04 19.19 5.35
N GLN A 44 -4.01 20.39 5.94
CA GLN A 44 -3.61 20.57 7.34
C GLN A 44 -4.44 19.76 8.32
N TRP A 45 -5.70 19.47 7.98
CA TRP A 45 -6.58 18.63 8.78
C TRP A 45 -6.01 17.22 9.02
N LEU A 46 -5.22 16.66 8.08
CA LEU A 46 -4.56 15.37 8.25
C LEU A 46 -3.52 15.40 9.38
N GLY A 47 -2.93 16.55 9.69
CA GLY A 47 -1.96 16.72 10.78
C GLY A 47 -2.60 17.03 12.14
N THR A 48 -3.93 16.95 12.28
CA THR A 48 -4.62 17.26 13.53
C THR A 48 -4.65 16.07 14.48
N GLN A 49 -4.80 16.34 15.78
CA GLN A 49 -4.95 15.29 16.80
C GLN A 49 -6.17 14.39 16.51
N ASN A 50 -7.26 14.97 15.99
CA ASN A 50 -8.46 14.22 15.64
C ASN A 50 -8.20 13.21 14.50
N ALA A 51 -7.43 13.61 13.48
CA ALA A 51 -7.02 12.72 12.40
C ALA A 51 -6.15 11.58 12.93
N ILE A 52 -5.13 11.89 13.76
CA ILE A 52 -4.27 10.87 14.39
C ILE A 52 -5.09 9.88 15.20
N THR A 53 -5.98 10.35 16.09
CA THR A 53 -6.78 9.47 16.94
C THR A 53 -7.69 8.57 16.10
N THR A 54 -8.35 9.11 15.08
CA THR A 54 -9.23 8.34 14.20
C THR A 54 -8.45 7.28 13.41
N LEU A 55 -7.33 7.66 12.81
CA LEU A 55 -6.46 6.76 12.06
C LEU A 55 -5.79 5.72 12.97
N SER A 56 -5.47 6.06 14.21
CA SER A 56 -4.92 5.12 15.20
C SER A 56 -5.93 4.05 15.58
N ILE A 57 -7.19 4.43 15.81
CA ILE A 57 -8.27 3.48 16.06
C ILE A 57 -8.47 2.58 14.83
N ALA A 58 -8.54 3.17 13.64
CA ALA A 58 -8.72 2.44 12.39
C ALA A 58 -7.57 1.44 12.12
N ALA A 59 -6.31 1.87 12.28
CA ALA A 59 -5.13 1.01 12.15
C ALA A 59 -5.09 -0.11 13.19
N THR A 60 -5.53 0.18 14.42
CA THR A 60 -5.65 -0.84 15.48
C THR A 60 -6.68 -1.89 15.10
N VAL A 61 -7.90 -1.46 14.71
CA VAL A 61 -8.96 -2.37 14.24
C VAL A 61 -8.49 -3.17 13.04
N GLU A 62 -7.82 -2.54 12.08
CA GLU A 62 -7.24 -3.18 10.90
C GLU A 62 -6.26 -4.28 11.27
N VAL A 63 -5.34 -4.08 12.22
CA VAL A 63 -4.41 -5.14 12.63
C VAL A 63 -5.15 -6.27 13.36
N PHE A 64 -6.06 -5.95 14.27
CA PHE A 64 -6.76 -6.94 15.08
C PHE A 64 -7.82 -7.75 14.29
N ALA A 65 -8.39 -7.17 13.24
CA ALA A 65 -9.37 -7.83 12.38
C ALA A 65 -8.84 -9.15 11.77
N TYR A 66 -7.54 -9.21 11.51
CA TYR A 66 -6.90 -10.38 10.87
C TYR A 66 -6.74 -11.58 11.78
N PHE A 67 -7.01 -11.45 13.08
CA PHE A 67 -7.06 -12.59 14.00
C PHE A 67 -8.43 -13.29 13.99
N ILE A 68 -9.45 -12.69 13.38
CA ILE A 68 -10.82 -13.23 13.36
C ILE A 68 -11.24 -13.48 11.90
N PRO A 69 -11.34 -14.74 11.43
CA PRO A 69 -11.46 -15.07 10.00
C PRO A 69 -12.63 -14.43 9.25
N TRP A 70 -13.80 -14.27 9.89
CA TRP A 70 -14.94 -13.62 9.22
C TRP A 70 -14.80 -12.09 9.16
N VAL A 71 -14.14 -11.49 10.16
CA VAL A 71 -13.88 -10.04 10.20
C VAL A 71 -12.84 -9.71 9.13
N SER A 72 -11.79 -10.52 9.02
CA SER A 72 -10.75 -10.34 8.00
C SER A 72 -11.33 -10.41 6.58
N ASN A 73 -12.18 -11.40 6.27
CA ASN A 73 -12.77 -11.52 4.94
C ASN A 73 -13.67 -10.32 4.57
N PHE A 74 -14.40 -9.79 5.56
CA PHE A 74 -15.22 -8.59 5.36
C PHE A 74 -14.34 -7.35 5.15
N LEU A 75 -13.30 -7.20 5.97
CA LEU A 75 -12.35 -6.10 5.85
C LEU A 75 -11.61 -6.15 4.51
N ASP A 76 -11.11 -7.32 4.09
CA ASP A 76 -10.45 -7.55 2.79
C ASP A 76 -11.33 -7.07 1.61
N SER A 77 -12.63 -7.35 1.68
CA SER A 77 -13.58 -6.96 0.61
C SER A 77 -13.71 -5.43 0.50
N ILE A 78 -13.66 -4.73 1.63
CA ILE A 78 -13.69 -3.27 1.68
C ILE A 78 -12.32 -2.71 1.26
N GLU A 79 -11.24 -3.34 1.70
CA GLU A 79 -9.87 -2.89 1.45
C GLU A 79 -9.56 -2.87 -0.06
N ILE A 80 -9.99 -3.87 -0.83
CA ILE A 80 -9.84 -3.88 -2.29
C ILE A 80 -10.44 -2.63 -2.94
N ALA A 81 -11.59 -2.14 -2.47
CA ALA A 81 -12.23 -0.94 -3.01
C ALA A 81 -11.61 0.37 -2.47
N LEU A 82 -11.15 0.37 -1.21
CA LEU A 82 -10.61 1.56 -0.55
C LEU A 82 -9.14 1.83 -0.87
N ALA A 83 -8.34 0.80 -1.19
CA ALA A 83 -6.92 0.93 -1.48
C ALA A 83 -6.61 1.98 -2.56
N PRO A 84 -7.26 1.97 -3.75
CA PRO A 84 -7.01 3.01 -4.76
C PRO A 84 -7.39 4.42 -4.28
N ILE A 85 -8.44 4.54 -3.47
CA ILE A 85 -8.88 5.82 -2.90
C ILE A 85 -7.82 6.33 -1.92
N ALA A 86 -7.37 5.50 -0.98
CA ALA A 86 -6.34 5.88 -0.01
C ALA A 86 -5.03 6.29 -0.71
N GLY A 87 -4.58 5.51 -1.70
CA GLY A 87 -3.39 5.82 -2.49
C GLY A 87 -3.48 7.15 -3.24
N MET A 88 -4.65 7.43 -3.84
CA MET A 88 -4.95 8.70 -4.51
C MET A 88 -4.91 9.87 -3.54
N PHE A 89 -5.60 9.78 -2.40
CA PHE A 89 -5.66 10.84 -1.38
C PHE A 89 -4.30 11.13 -0.75
N ILE A 90 -3.52 10.10 -0.41
CA ILE A 90 -2.16 10.31 0.09
C ILE A 90 -1.33 11.01 -0.98
N THR A 91 -1.30 10.50 -2.20
CA THR A 91 -0.47 11.10 -3.26
C THR A 91 -0.88 12.54 -3.54
N ALA A 92 -2.17 12.86 -3.46
CA ALA A 92 -2.69 14.23 -3.58
C ALA A 92 -2.15 15.13 -2.47
N SER A 93 -2.24 14.68 -1.21
CA SER A 93 -1.77 15.43 -0.04
C SER A 93 -0.26 15.69 -0.06
N THR A 94 0.51 14.78 -0.66
CA THR A 94 1.97 14.89 -0.70
C THR A 94 2.43 15.71 -1.88
N LEU A 95 1.74 15.60 -3.02
CA LEU A 95 2.03 16.38 -4.22
C LEU A 95 1.73 17.86 -4.02
N SER A 96 0.67 18.21 -3.30
CA SER A 96 0.34 19.61 -2.99
C SER A 96 1.42 20.31 -2.14
N MET A 97 2.33 19.57 -1.50
CA MET A 97 3.50 20.12 -0.79
C MET A 97 4.61 20.62 -1.73
N ALA A 98 4.56 20.24 -3.02
CA ALA A 98 5.52 20.65 -4.04
C ALA A 98 5.08 21.86 -4.85
N GLY A 99 3.81 22.27 -4.75
CA GLY A 99 3.27 23.45 -5.41
C GLY A 99 1.77 23.34 -5.68
N ASP A 100 1.22 24.42 -6.23
CA ASP A 100 -0.16 24.48 -6.68
C ASP A 100 -0.27 23.94 -8.10
N PHE A 101 -1.04 22.88 -8.26
CA PHE A 101 -1.32 22.25 -9.54
C PHE A 101 -2.76 22.55 -9.95
N ASP A 102 -3.01 22.56 -11.26
CA ASP A 102 -4.38 22.50 -11.75
C ASP A 102 -5.11 21.28 -11.15
N PRO A 103 -6.33 21.43 -10.61
CA PRO A 103 -7.05 20.33 -9.95
C PRO A 103 -7.24 19.10 -10.86
N THR A 104 -7.48 19.32 -12.15
CA THR A 104 -7.66 18.23 -13.12
C THR A 104 -6.36 17.43 -13.26
N PHE A 105 -5.24 18.13 -13.41
CA PHE A 105 -3.93 17.50 -13.50
C PHE A 105 -3.58 16.72 -12.23
N LEU A 106 -3.83 17.31 -11.06
CA LEU A 106 -3.56 16.69 -9.77
C LEU A 106 -4.36 15.39 -9.61
N TRP A 107 -5.65 15.39 -9.92
CA TRP A 107 -6.48 14.19 -9.77
C TRP A 107 -6.12 13.10 -10.79
N ILE A 108 -5.87 13.45 -12.04
CA ILE A 108 -5.40 12.47 -13.05
C ILE A 108 -4.09 11.82 -12.59
N LEU A 109 -3.13 12.63 -12.15
CA LEU A 109 -1.82 12.14 -11.73
C LEU A 109 -1.90 11.28 -10.47
N THR A 110 -2.74 11.65 -9.51
CA THR A 110 -2.86 10.91 -8.23
C THR A 110 -3.66 9.62 -8.38
N VAL A 111 -4.60 9.53 -9.31
CA VAL A 111 -5.23 8.26 -9.70
C VAL A 111 -4.17 7.30 -10.28
N ILE A 112 -3.33 7.77 -11.19
CA ILE A 112 -2.35 6.93 -11.87
C ILE A 112 -1.17 6.58 -10.96
N ALA A 113 -0.56 7.57 -10.31
CA ALA A 113 0.63 7.37 -9.48
C ALA A 113 0.29 6.81 -8.10
N GLY A 114 -0.81 7.29 -7.52
CA GLY A 114 -1.30 6.86 -6.22
C GLY A 114 -2.19 5.64 -6.34
N GLY A 115 -3.42 5.84 -6.80
CA GLY A 115 -4.47 4.82 -6.77
C GLY A 115 -4.05 3.49 -7.41
N ALA A 116 -3.52 3.51 -8.64
CA ALA A 116 -3.09 2.30 -9.32
C ALA A 116 -1.94 1.57 -8.60
N THR A 117 -1.05 2.31 -7.93
CA THR A 117 0.04 1.73 -7.12
C THR A 117 -0.52 0.98 -5.92
N ALA A 118 -1.41 1.61 -5.15
CA ALA A 118 -2.04 0.99 -3.99
C ALA A 118 -2.85 -0.25 -4.39
N GLU A 119 -3.67 -0.14 -5.43
CA GLU A 119 -4.49 -1.25 -5.94
C GLU A 119 -3.65 -2.43 -6.42
N THR A 120 -2.54 -2.17 -7.13
CA THR A 120 -1.64 -3.24 -7.60
C THR A 120 -1.05 -4.03 -6.44
N VAL A 121 -0.64 -3.33 -5.38
CA VAL A 121 -0.10 -3.97 -4.18
C VAL A 121 -1.21 -4.72 -3.44
N GLU A 122 -2.39 -4.11 -3.24
CA GLU A 122 -3.51 -4.72 -2.53
C GLU A 122 -4.03 -5.99 -3.21
N LEU A 123 -4.19 -5.98 -4.54
CA LEU A 123 -4.59 -7.18 -5.26
C LEU A 123 -3.56 -8.30 -5.12
N THR A 124 -2.27 -7.96 -5.03
CA THR A 124 -1.19 -8.94 -4.86
C THR A 124 -1.20 -9.54 -3.45
N THR A 125 -1.38 -8.72 -2.42
CA THR A 125 -1.42 -9.11 -1.01
C THR A 125 -2.69 -9.90 -0.69
N SER A 126 -3.86 -9.41 -1.14
CA SER A 126 -5.14 -10.12 -1.07
C SER A 126 -5.06 -11.55 -1.63
N VAL A 127 -4.50 -11.73 -2.84
CA VAL A 127 -4.30 -13.08 -3.42
C VAL A 127 -3.35 -13.93 -2.58
N THR A 128 -2.33 -13.31 -1.98
CA THR A 128 -1.37 -14.01 -1.10
C THR A 128 -2.05 -14.49 0.18
N ARG A 129 -2.87 -13.65 0.83
CA ARG A 129 -3.66 -14.02 2.02
C ARG A 129 -4.67 -15.12 1.73
N LEU A 130 -5.39 -15.03 0.61
CA LEU A 130 -6.32 -16.07 0.17
C LEU A 130 -5.59 -17.41 -0.03
N THR A 131 -4.45 -17.39 -0.71
CA THR A 131 -3.64 -18.59 -0.94
C THR A 131 -3.12 -19.18 0.38
N ALA A 132 -2.62 -18.34 1.29
CA ALA A 132 -2.14 -18.76 2.60
C ALA A 132 -3.28 -19.38 3.42
N SER A 133 -4.45 -18.74 3.46
CA SER A 133 -5.62 -19.22 4.20
C SER A 133 -6.10 -20.59 3.70
N VAL A 134 -6.23 -20.76 2.38
CA VAL A 134 -6.68 -22.03 1.78
C VAL A 134 -5.67 -23.15 2.04
N THR A 135 -4.37 -22.85 2.02
CA THR A 135 -3.31 -23.86 2.19
C THR A 135 -3.00 -24.23 3.64
N THR A 136 -3.42 -23.41 4.59
CA THR A 136 -3.10 -23.57 6.03
C THR A 136 -4.34 -23.70 6.91
N ALA A 137 -5.50 -24.04 6.32
CA ALA A 137 -6.79 -24.14 7.00
C ALA A 137 -7.15 -22.87 7.81
N GLY A 138 -6.81 -21.69 7.28
CA GLY A 138 -7.12 -20.38 7.86
C GLY A 138 -6.04 -19.78 8.77
N MET A 139 -5.01 -20.53 9.17
CA MET A 139 -3.96 -20.02 10.07
C MET A 139 -2.96 -19.06 9.40
N GLY A 140 -2.89 -19.05 8.08
CA GLY A 140 -1.94 -18.25 7.30
C GLY A 140 -2.34 -16.78 7.17
N ALA A 141 -3.65 -16.46 7.16
CA ALA A 141 -4.14 -15.09 7.06
C ALA A 141 -3.59 -14.16 8.16
N PRO A 142 -3.65 -14.53 9.45
CA PRO A 142 -3.09 -13.69 10.52
C PRO A 142 -1.58 -13.42 10.36
N ILE A 143 -0.81 -14.43 9.94
CA ILE A 143 0.64 -14.31 9.77
C ILE A 143 0.97 -13.37 8.61
N VAL A 144 0.32 -13.57 7.46
CA VAL A 144 0.50 -12.71 6.29
C VAL A 144 0.06 -11.28 6.61
N GLY A 145 -1.09 -11.13 7.28
CA GLY A 145 -1.58 -9.82 7.72
C GLY A 145 -0.59 -9.10 8.64
N LEU A 146 0.08 -9.80 9.56
CA LEU A 146 1.11 -9.20 10.41
C LEU A 146 2.35 -8.77 9.62
N VAL A 147 2.79 -9.59 8.67
CA VAL A 147 3.90 -9.25 7.77
C VAL A 147 3.56 -8.00 6.95
N GLU A 148 2.33 -7.90 6.45
CA GLU A 148 1.84 -6.73 5.71
C GLU A 148 1.81 -5.47 6.59
N ALA A 149 1.36 -5.59 7.85
CA ALA A 149 1.37 -4.47 8.80
C ALA A 149 2.80 -4.00 9.14
N ILE A 150 3.73 -4.92 9.37
CA ILE A 150 5.14 -4.55 9.59
C ILE A 150 5.72 -3.91 8.32
N SER A 151 5.42 -4.47 7.15
CA SER A 151 5.89 -3.95 5.87
C SER A 151 5.38 -2.54 5.61
N SER A 152 4.10 -2.27 5.89
CA SER A 152 3.51 -0.94 5.70
C SER A 152 4.14 0.09 6.65
N ILE A 153 4.42 -0.26 7.90
CA ILE A 153 5.15 0.61 8.84
C ILE A 153 6.54 0.93 8.30
N VAL A 154 7.32 -0.09 7.92
CA VAL A 154 8.70 0.08 7.45
C VAL A 154 8.75 0.91 6.17
N ILE A 155 7.89 0.62 5.19
CA ILE A 155 7.83 1.36 3.92
C ILE A 155 7.38 2.80 4.16
N SER A 156 6.44 3.04 5.08
CA SER A 156 5.96 4.38 5.41
C SER A 156 7.05 5.23 6.06
N ILE A 157 7.74 4.68 7.06
CA ILE A 157 8.88 5.36 7.69
C ILE A 157 9.97 5.65 6.64
N LEU A 158 10.30 4.67 5.80
CA LEU A 158 11.29 4.85 4.74
C LEU A 158 10.85 5.90 3.71
N ALA A 159 9.57 5.95 3.35
CA ALA A 159 9.02 6.94 2.42
C ALA A 159 9.08 8.36 2.99
N ILE A 160 8.83 8.52 4.29
CA ILE A 160 8.88 9.82 4.96
C ILE A 160 10.34 10.29 5.12
N SER A 161 11.25 9.39 5.51
CA SER A 161 12.66 9.75 5.74
C SER A 161 13.47 9.89 4.44
N LEU A 162 13.27 8.97 3.49
CA LEU A 162 14.04 8.86 2.24
C LEU A 162 13.11 8.51 1.06
N PRO A 163 12.30 9.48 0.58
CA PRO A 163 11.25 9.25 -0.44
C PRO A 163 11.73 8.48 -1.67
N VAL A 164 12.87 8.91 -2.23
CA VAL A 164 13.44 8.34 -3.46
C VAL A 164 13.84 6.88 -3.23
N LEU A 165 14.47 6.57 -2.09
CA LEU A 165 14.90 5.22 -1.76
C LEU A 165 13.69 4.29 -1.56
N SER A 166 12.63 4.77 -0.91
CA SER A 166 11.38 4.01 -0.75
C SER A 166 10.75 3.66 -2.09
N THR A 167 10.66 4.63 -3.01
CA THR A 167 10.10 4.38 -4.35
C THR A 167 10.94 3.35 -5.12
N LEU A 168 12.27 3.46 -5.08
CA LEU A 168 13.15 2.48 -5.72
C LEU A 168 12.99 1.08 -5.13
N LEU A 169 12.81 0.97 -3.81
CA LEU A 169 12.53 -0.30 -3.14
C LEU A 169 11.20 -0.90 -3.61
N VAL A 170 10.13 -0.11 -3.66
CA VAL A 170 8.81 -0.54 -4.14
C VAL A 170 8.90 -1.04 -5.58
N ILE A 171 9.53 -0.27 -6.48
CA ILE A 171 9.73 -0.66 -7.88
C ILE A 171 10.52 -1.97 -7.96
N PHE A 172 11.58 -2.12 -7.16
CA PHE A 172 12.36 -3.34 -7.10
C PHE A 172 11.52 -4.55 -6.67
N LEU A 173 10.71 -4.40 -5.61
CA LEU A 173 9.83 -5.47 -5.11
C LEU A 173 8.79 -5.88 -6.15
N ILE A 174 8.17 -4.93 -6.84
CA ILE A 174 7.20 -5.20 -7.91
C ILE A 174 7.87 -5.97 -9.06
N ILE A 175 9.01 -5.49 -9.57
CA ILE A 175 9.75 -6.14 -10.66
C ILE A 175 10.18 -7.55 -10.24
N TYR A 176 10.68 -7.71 -9.02
CA TYR A 176 11.08 -9.00 -8.48
C TYR A 176 9.90 -9.98 -8.41
N GLY A 177 8.75 -9.53 -7.89
CA GLY A 177 7.51 -10.29 -7.80
C GLY A 177 7.01 -10.78 -9.16
N ILE A 178 6.91 -9.86 -10.14
CA ILE A 178 6.50 -10.18 -11.52
C ILE A 178 7.44 -11.22 -12.14
N ARG A 179 8.76 -11.02 -12.03
CA ARG A 179 9.76 -11.97 -12.57
C ARG A 179 9.62 -13.36 -11.95
N ARG A 180 9.34 -13.45 -10.65
CA ARG A 180 9.08 -14.71 -9.93
C ARG A 180 7.85 -15.43 -10.49
N ILE A 181 6.75 -14.70 -10.68
CA ILE A 181 5.48 -15.24 -11.21
C ILE A 181 5.68 -15.76 -12.65
N ILE A 182 6.28 -14.96 -13.53
CA ILE A 182 6.56 -15.37 -14.92
C ILE A 182 7.42 -16.63 -14.96
N LYS A 183 8.50 -16.69 -14.18
CA LYS A 183 9.36 -17.88 -14.10
C LYS A 183 8.59 -19.11 -13.60
N PHE A 184 7.71 -18.94 -12.62
CA PHE A 184 6.90 -20.04 -12.08
C PHE A 184 5.91 -20.59 -13.13
N ILE A 185 5.20 -19.69 -13.84
CA ILE A 185 4.26 -20.06 -14.91
C ILE A 185 5.00 -20.73 -16.06
N ALA A 186 6.14 -20.18 -16.49
CA ALA A 186 6.97 -20.75 -17.56
C ALA A 186 7.47 -22.16 -17.19
N LYS A 187 7.90 -22.37 -15.93
CA LYS A 187 8.32 -23.69 -15.43
C LYS A 187 7.17 -24.70 -15.40
N ARG A 188 5.95 -24.28 -15.05
CA ARG A 188 4.74 -25.14 -15.10
C ARG A 188 4.37 -25.52 -16.55
N LYS A 189 4.38 -24.58 -17.50
CA LYS A 189 4.11 -24.88 -18.92
C LYS A 189 5.12 -25.86 -19.51
N ARG A 190 6.41 -25.71 -19.19
CA ARG A 190 7.47 -26.63 -19.66
C ARG A 190 7.31 -28.05 -19.09
N ARG A 191 6.85 -28.20 -17.85
CA ARG A 191 6.59 -29.51 -17.22
C ARG A 191 5.38 -30.23 -17.81
N ARG A 192 4.30 -29.50 -18.18
CA ARG A 192 3.13 -30.11 -18.86
C ARG A 192 3.50 -30.62 -20.24
N LYS A 193 4.20 -29.80 -21.05
CA LYS A 193 4.62 -30.18 -22.41
C LYS A 193 5.55 -31.39 -22.47
N ILE A 194 6.33 -31.65 -21.42
CA ILE A 194 7.17 -32.88 -21.33
C ILE A 194 6.30 -34.10 -20.99
N LYS A 195 5.26 -33.94 -20.17
CA LYS A 195 4.36 -35.04 -19.81
C LYS A 195 3.54 -35.49 -21.02
N ASP A 196 3.01 -34.54 -21.80
CA ASP A 196 2.24 -34.81 -23.02
C ASP A 196 3.06 -35.44 -24.18
N VAL A 197 4.39 -35.48 -24.07
CA VAL A 197 5.30 -36.09 -25.07
C VAL A 197 5.77 -37.49 -24.62
N VAL A 198 5.63 -37.80 -23.33
CA VAL A 198 6.08 -39.07 -22.73
C VAL A 198 4.91 -40.06 -22.58
N ASP A 199 3.67 -39.56 -22.56
CA ASP A 199 2.43 -40.34 -22.64
C ASP A 199 2.01 -40.57 -24.11
#